data_AF-A0A537LTX1-F1
#
_entry.id   AF-A0A537LTX1-F1
#
_cell.length_a   1.000
_cell.length_b   1.000
_cell.length_c   1.000
_cell.angle_alpha   90.00
_cell.angle_beta   90.00
_cell.angle_gamma   90.00
#
_symmetry.space_group_name_H-M   'P 1'
#
loop_
_entity.id
_entity.type
_entity.pdbx_description
1 polymer ?
#
loop_
_entity_poly.entity_id
_entity_poly.type
_entity_poly.pdbx_seq_one_letter_code
_entity_poly.pdbx_strand_id
1 'polypeptide(L)'
;MSGVANPARGEASILVGGERLVLRPSFEALVAAEEELGPLFGLVERAAAGGLRLSELTGLFWHCLEGRPEGVNRERLGAAIAEGGLARATPALRVLLQQILQGSGAV
;
A
#
# COMPACT_ATOMS: atom_id res chain seq x y z
N MET A 1 5.80 7.12 -14.54
CA MET A 1 6.80 8.00 -13.92
C MET A 1 7.08 7.49 -12.52
N SER A 2 8.24 6.85 -12.31
CA SER A 2 8.75 6.51 -10.98
C SER A 2 9.26 7.80 -10.32
N GLY A 3 8.47 8.33 -9.39
CA GLY A 3 8.77 9.54 -8.64
C GLY A 3 9.22 9.26 -7.21
N VAL A 4 9.71 10.29 -6.53
CA VAL A 4 9.81 10.30 -5.06
C VAL A 4 8.39 10.47 -4.52
N ALA A 5 8.00 9.65 -3.53
CA ALA A 5 6.69 9.78 -2.89
C ALA A 5 6.50 11.21 -2.35
N ASN A 6 5.36 11.82 -2.68
CA ASN A 6 4.95 13.12 -2.20
C ASN A 6 4.10 13.00 -0.90
N PRO A 7 4.64 13.37 0.27
CA PRO A 7 3.92 13.27 1.53
C PRO A 7 2.61 14.09 1.55
N ALA A 8 2.58 15.23 0.85
CA ALA A 8 1.38 16.08 0.75
C ALA A 8 0.24 15.43 -0.05
N ARG A 9 0.49 14.29 -0.71
CA ARG A 9 -0.52 13.48 -1.42
C ARG A 9 -0.81 12.17 -0.71
N GLY A 10 -0.28 11.97 0.50
CA GLY A 10 -0.41 10.71 1.22
C GLY A 10 0.37 9.56 0.58
N GLU A 11 1.37 9.85 -0.24
CA GLU A 11 2.12 8.81 -0.94
C GLU A 11 3.16 8.14 -0.04
N ALA A 12 3.39 6.85 -0.28
CA ALA A 12 4.47 6.09 0.33
C ALA A 12 5.37 5.48 -0.74
N SER A 13 6.61 5.15 -0.38
CA SER A 13 7.51 4.40 -1.26
C SER A 13 7.76 3.00 -0.73
N ILE A 14 7.85 2.04 -1.64
CA ILE A 14 8.34 0.68 -1.38
C ILE A 14 9.46 0.33 -2.35
N LEU A 15 10.27 -0.67 -1.99
CA LEU A 15 11.31 -1.22 -2.87
C LEU A 15 10.88 -2.60 -3.36
N VAL A 16 10.90 -2.80 -4.68
CA VAL A 16 10.56 -4.06 -5.35
C VAL A 16 11.67 -4.38 -6.34
N GLY A 17 12.46 -5.43 -6.09
CA GLY A 17 13.56 -5.83 -6.97
C GLY A 17 14.59 -4.73 -7.24
N GLY A 18 14.85 -3.86 -6.24
CA GLY A 18 15.75 -2.70 -6.38
C GLY A 18 15.10 -1.45 -7.00
N GLU A 19 13.88 -1.56 -7.53
CA GLU A 19 13.12 -0.43 -8.06
C GLU A 19 12.28 0.23 -6.95
N ARG A 20 12.27 1.56 -6.93
CA ARG A 20 11.41 2.34 -6.02
C ARG A 20 10.05 2.55 -6.66
N LEU A 21 9.03 2.02 -6.02
CA LEU A 21 7.64 2.18 -6.42
C LEU A 21 6.91 3.14 -5.49
N VAL A 22 5.92 3.85 -6.02
CA VAL A 22 5.08 4.78 -5.26
C VAL A 22 3.71 4.17 -5.03
N LEU A 23 3.25 4.24 -3.79
CA LEU A 23 1.89 3.90 -3.39
C LEU A 23 1.11 5.19 -3.17
N ARG A 24 -0.07 5.30 -3.78
CA ARG A 24 -0.96 6.44 -3.71
C ARG A 24 -2.39 5.97 -3.39
N PRO A 25 -2.92 6.26 -2.19
CA PRO A 25 -4.27 5.89 -1.80
C PRO A 25 -5.31 6.87 -2.40
N SER A 26 -5.44 6.88 -3.73
CA SER A 26 -6.49 7.64 -4.41
C SER A 26 -7.88 7.05 -4.15
N PHE A 27 -8.94 7.83 -4.38
CA PHE A 27 -10.32 7.33 -4.23
C PHE A 27 -10.56 6.02 -5.00
N GLU A 28 -10.19 5.99 -6.29
CA GLU A 28 -10.33 4.80 -7.14
C GLU A 28 -9.55 3.60 -6.59
N ALA A 29 -8.31 3.83 -6.14
CA ALA A 29 -7.48 2.78 -5.55
C ALA A 29 -8.09 2.23 -4.24
N LEU A 30 -8.66 3.09 -3.40
CA LEU A 30 -9.28 2.69 -2.14
C LEU A 30 -10.59 1.94 -2.35
N VAL A 31 -11.40 2.34 -3.32
CA VAL A 31 -12.61 1.59 -3.71
C VAL A 31 -12.25 0.21 -4.24
N ALA A 32 -11.28 0.11 -5.15
CA ALA A 32 -10.82 -1.19 -5.66
C ALA A 32 -10.23 -2.09 -4.57
N ALA A 33 -9.52 -1.51 -3.60
CA ALA A 33 -9.04 -2.24 -2.43
C ALA A 33 -10.18 -2.72 -1.53
N GLU A 34 -11.21 -1.89 -1.30
CA GLU A 34 -12.37 -2.26 -0.48
C GLU A 34 -13.21 -3.36 -1.12
N GLU A 35 -13.40 -3.32 -2.44
CA GLU A 35 -14.10 -4.37 -3.19
C GLU A 35 -13.43 -5.75 -3.03
N GLU A 36 -12.11 -5.79 -2.90
CA GLU A 36 -11.36 -7.04 -2.76
C GLU A 36 -11.13 -7.47 -1.30
N LEU A 37 -10.78 -6.52 -0.43
CA LEU A 37 -10.33 -6.78 0.94
C LEU A 37 -11.45 -6.67 1.99
N GLY A 38 -12.63 -6.22 1.55
CA GLY A 38 -13.73 -5.81 2.41
C GLY A 38 -13.52 -4.42 3.01
N PRO A 39 -14.41 -4.01 3.95
CA PRO A 39 -14.46 -2.64 4.46
C PRO A 39 -13.10 -2.12 4.95
N LEU A 40 -12.73 -0.91 4.55
CA LEU A 40 -11.44 -0.31 4.91
C LEU A 40 -11.26 -0.15 6.43
N PHE A 41 -12.33 0.17 7.17
CA PHE A 41 -12.31 0.18 8.63
C PHE A 41 -11.97 -1.20 9.21
N GLY A 42 -12.57 -2.26 8.68
CA GLY A 42 -12.28 -3.62 9.11
C GLY A 42 -10.82 -4.01 8.82
N LEU A 43 -10.25 -3.53 7.71
CA LEU A 43 -8.83 -3.72 7.39
C LEU A 43 -7.92 -3.03 8.41
N VAL A 44 -8.24 -1.77 8.76
CA VAL A 44 -7.50 -0.99 9.77
C VAL A 44 -7.54 -1.66 11.14
N GLU A 45 -8.72 -2.12 11.57
CA GLU A 45 -8.89 -2.83 12.85
C GLU A 45 -8.06 -4.12 12.89
N ARG A 46 -8.06 -4.92 11.82
CA ARG A 46 -7.23 -6.12 11.71
C ARG A 46 -5.74 -5.77 11.80
N ALA A 47 -5.30 -4.69 11.16
CA ALA A 47 -3.93 -4.23 11.25
C ALA A 47 -3.54 -3.79 12.67
N ALA A 48 -4.40 -3.02 13.34
CA ALA A 48 -4.18 -2.60 14.72
C ALA A 48 -4.14 -3.77 15.71
N ALA A 49 -4.94 -4.81 15.46
CA ALA A 49 -4.96 -6.04 16.25
C ALA A 49 -3.79 -7.02 15.94
N GLY A 50 -2.92 -6.69 14.98
CA GLY A 50 -1.82 -7.57 14.55
C GLY A 50 -2.27 -8.78 13.72
N GLY A 51 -3.51 -8.78 13.22
CA GLY A 51 -4.11 -9.87 12.44
C GLY A 51 -4.07 -9.67 10.93
N LEU A 52 -3.38 -8.64 10.42
CA LEU A 52 -3.31 -8.35 8.99
C LEU A 52 -2.51 -9.43 8.25
N ARG A 53 -3.14 -10.06 7.26
CA ARG A 53 -2.51 -11.11 6.45
C ARG A 53 -1.59 -10.51 5.40
N LEU A 54 -0.58 -11.27 5.00
CA LEU A 54 0.34 -10.88 3.92
C LEU A 54 -0.40 -10.62 2.60
N SER A 55 -1.45 -11.41 2.30
CA SER A 55 -2.27 -11.24 1.10
C SER A 55 -3.08 -9.93 1.11
N GLU A 56 -3.55 -9.50 2.28
CA GLU A 56 -4.29 -8.25 2.45
C GLU A 56 -3.36 -7.04 2.30
N LEU A 57 -2.17 -7.11 2.91
CA LEU A 57 -1.12 -6.09 2.73
C LEU A 57 -0.71 -5.98 1.26
N THR A 58 -0.49 -7.12 0.59
CA THR A 58 -0.12 -7.16 -0.83
C THR A 58 -1.24 -6.61 -1.71
N GLY A 59 -2.50 -6.94 -1.40
CA GLY A 59 -3.67 -6.42 -2.12
C GLY A 59 -3.81 -4.90 -1.98
N LEU A 60 -3.67 -4.38 -0.77
CA LEU A 60 -3.73 -2.94 -0.53
C LEU A 60 -2.62 -2.20 -1.31
N PHE A 61 -1.40 -2.72 -1.27
CA PHE A 61 -0.27 -2.13 -1.99
C PHE A 61 -0.46 -2.24 -3.50
N TRP A 62 -1.00 -3.34 -3.99
CA TRP A 62 -1.28 -3.54 -5.41
C TRP A 62 -2.27 -2.51 -5.96
N HIS A 63 -3.36 -2.26 -5.24
CA HIS A 63 -4.36 -1.28 -5.63
C HIS A 63 -3.87 0.16 -5.50
N CYS A 64 -3.05 0.44 -4.50
CA CYS A 64 -2.42 1.75 -4.33
C CYS A 64 -1.20 1.98 -5.25
N LEU A 65 -0.73 0.98 -6.01
CA LEU A 65 0.48 1.13 -6.82
C LEU A 65 0.28 2.13 -7.96
N GLU A 66 1.01 3.24 -7.92
CA GLU A 66 0.92 4.29 -8.94
C GLU A 66 1.65 3.88 -10.22
N GLY A 67 0.97 4.00 -11.37
CA GLY A 67 1.58 3.94 -12.70
C GLY A 67 2.15 2.58 -13.14
N ARG A 68 1.91 1.51 -12.36
CA ARG A 68 2.23 0.08 -12.63
C ARG A 68 3.36 -0.11 -13.66
N PRO A 69 4.63 -0.05 -13.23
CA PRO A 69 5.75 -0.18 -14.15
C PRO A 69 5.72 -1.51 -14.89
N GLU A 70 6.30 -1.52 -16.08
CA GLU A 70 6.34 -2.70 -16.93
C GLU A 70 7.05 -3.87 -16.23
N GLY A 71 6.42 -5.04 -16.22
CA GLY A 71 6.95 -6.23 -15.53
C GLY A 71 6.76 -6.26 -14.02
N VAL A 72 6.04 -5.29 -13.42
CA VAL A 72 5.53 -5.39 -12.05
C VAL A 72 4.12 -5.99 -12.09
N ASN A 73 3.97 -7.20 -11.56
CA ASN A 73 2.68 -7.84 -11.32
C ASN A 73 2.50 -8.13 -9.83
N ARG A 74 1.31 -8.62 -9.47
CA ARG A 74 0.92 -8.85 -8.08
C ARG A 74 1.79 -9.91 -7.41
N GLU A 75 2.16 -10.94 -8.15
CA GLU A 75 3.01 -12.03 -7.69
C GLU A 75 4.42 -11.49 -7.35
N ARG A 76 4.99 -10.66 -8.22
CA ARG A 76 6.31 -10.05 -8.01
C ARG A 76 6.31 -9.06 -6.87
N LEU A 77 5.23 -8.28 -6.72
CA LEU A 77 5.04 -7.39 -5.57
C LEU A 77 5.00 -8.20 -4.26
N GLY A 78 4.18 -9.27 -4.22
CA GLY A 78 4.07 -10.16 -3.06
C GLY A 78 5.39 -10.84 -2.71
N ALA A 79 6.10 -11.35 -3.72
CA ALA A 79 7.42 -11.95 -3.54
C ALA A 79 8.44 -10.94 -2.98
N ALA A 80 8.46 -9.71 -3.49
CA ALA A 80 9.35 -8.67 -2.99
C ALA A 80 9.01 -8.24 -1.55
N ILE A 81 7.73 -8.21 -1.16
CA ILE A 81 7.33 -7.99 0.23
C ILE A 81 7.81 -9.14 1.12
N ALA A 82 7.67 -10.39 0.66
CA ALA A 82 8.11 -11.56 1.42
C ALA A 82 9.63 -11.61 1.60
N GLU A 83 10.40 -11.36 0.54
CA GLU A 83 11.86 -11.21 0.59
C GLU A 83 12.27 -9.99 1.44
N GLY A 84 11.48 -8.92 1.33
CA GLY A 84 11.57 -7.71 2.14
C GLY A 84 11.34 -7.96 3.64
N GLY A 85 10.50 -8.92 3.99
CA GLY A 85 9.93 -9.05 5.32
C GLY A 85 8.97 -7.92 5.66
N LEU A 86 8.06 -8.18 6.60
CA LEU A 86 7.04 -7.21 7.02
C LEU A 86 7.65 -5.90 7.55
N ALA A 87 8.79 -5.97 8.24
CA ALA A 87 9.48 -4.81 8.79
C ALA A 87 9.80 -3.73 7.73
N ARG A 88 10.12 -4.13 6.49
CA ARG A 88 10.37 -3.18 5.38
C ARG A 88 9.08 -2.63 4.77
N ALA A 89 7.97 -3.36 4.86
CA ALA A 89 6.67 -2.94 4.34
C ALA A 89 5.87 -2.07 5.33
N THR A 90 6.06 -2.28 6.65
CA THR A 90 5.30 -1.59 7.70
C THR A 90 5.34 -0.07 7.63
N PRO A 91 6.46 0.61 7.29
CA PRO A 91 6.47 2.07 7.17
C PRO A 91 5.49 2.59 6.11
N ALA A 92 5.44 1.94 4.94
CA ALA A 92 4.51 2.30 3.87
C ALA A 92 3.07 1.96 4.25
N LEU A 93 2.85 0.81 4.91
CA LEU A 93 1.54 0.43 5.44
C LEU A 93 1.03 1.49 6.44
N ARG A 94 1.87 1.98 7.35
CA ARG A 94 1.49 3.01 8.32
C ARG A 94 0.96 4.26 7.63
N VAL A 95 1.65 4.73 6.59
CA VAL A 95 1.22 5.90 5.80
C VAL A 95 -0.15 5.65 5.19
N LEU A 96 -0.37 4.50 4.53
CA LEU A 96 -1.66 4.20 3.91
C LEU A 96 -2.80 4.12 4.94
N LEU A 97 -2.59 3.45 6.09
CA LEU A 97 -3.61 3.37 7.14
C LEU A 97 -3.95 4.75 7.73
N GLN A 98 -2.94 5.61 7.93
CA GLN A 98 -3.17 7.00 8.35
C GLN A 98 -4.00 7.76 7.30
N GLN A 99 -3.69 7.60 6.02
CA GLN A 99 -4.42 8.24 4.92
C GLN A 99 -5.85 7.76 4.80
N ILE A 100 -6.12 6.47 5.02
CA ILE A 100 -7.47 5.91 5.07
C ILE A 100 -8.29 6.56 6.20
N LEU A 101 -7.68 6.81 7.36
CA LEU A 101 -8.36 7.37 8.52
C LEU A 101 -8.51 8.90 8.50
N GLN A 102 -7.51 9.61 7.99
CA GLN A 102 -7.37 11.07 8.13
C GLN A 102 -7.53 11.83 6.81
N GLY A 103 -7.43 11.14 5.67
CA GLY A 103 -7.38 11.75 4.35
C GLY A 103 -6.05 12.46 4.06
N SER A 104 -5.87 12.90 2.81
CA SER A 104 -4.61 13.47 2.29
C SER A 104 -4.37 14.94 2.61
N GLY A 105 -5.12 15.51 3.55
CA GLY A 105 -5.03 16.93 3.92
C GLY A 105 -5.06 17.19 5.43
N ALA A 106 -4.99 16.14 6.26
CA ALA A 106 -4.83 16.32 7.70
C ALA A 106 -3.40 16.76 7.99
N VAL A 107 -3.25 18.04 8.28
CA VAL A 107 -2.01 18.69 8.77
C VAL A 107 -1.90 18.51 10.27
#